data_AF-A0A1I2Q994-F1
#
_entry.id   AF-A0A1I2Q994-F1
#
_cell.length_a   1.000
_cell.length_b   1.000
_cell.length_c   1.000
_cell.angle_alpha   90.00
_cell.angle_beta   90.00
_cell.angle_gamma   90.00
#
_symmetry.space_group_name_H-M   'P 1'
#
loop_
_entity.id
_entity.type
_entity.pdbx_description
1 polymer ?
#
loop_
_entity_poly.entity_id
_entity_poly.type
_entity_poly.pdbx_seq_one_letter_code
_entity_poly.pdbx_strand_id
1 'polypeptide(L)' 'MKVGNHVMRLNPHITQTSPERKKYRVVGVAKDPSEAPQWIGKTEKYHWIVTIKYLETNELIDLFFDCYDQCHEKRKLKI' A
#
# COMPACT_ATOMS: atom_id res chain seq x y z
N MET A 1 -2.84 -7.37 1.41
CA MET A 1 -3.38 -6.04 1.08
C MET A 1 -4.10 -6.07 -0.26
N LYS A 2 -5.30 -5.47 -0.32
CA LYS A 2 -6.15 -5.48 -1.53
C LYS A 2 -6.44 -4.07 -2.03
N VAL A 3 -6.29 -3.87 -3.34
CA VAL A 3 -6.69 -2.64 -4.02
C VAL A 3 -7.75 -3.01 -5.05
N GLY A 4 -9.02 -2.75 -4.72
CA GLY A 4 -10.15 -3.34 -5.45
C GLY A 4 -10.08 -4.87 -5.44
N ASN A 5 -10.18 -5.51 -6.61
CA ASN A 5 -10.07 -6.96 -6.76
C ASN A 5 -8.63 -7.48 -6.88
N HIS A 6 -7.62 -6.60 -6.80
CA HIS A 6 -6.22 -6.97 -6.98
C HIS A 6 -5.54 -7.19 -5.63
N VAL A 7 -4.88 -8.35 -5.50
CA VAL A 7 -4.03 -8.65 -4.33
C VAL A 7 -2.64 -8.12 -4.59
N MET A 8 -2.21 -7.16 -3.76
CA MET A 8 -0.87 -6.59 -3.81
C MET A 8 0.10 -7.41 -2.95
N ARG A 9 1.23 -7.77 -3.53
CA ARG A 9 2.39 -8.37 -2.86
C ARG A 9 3.31 -7.28 -2.35
N LEU A 10 3.87 -7.45 -1.14
CA LEU A 10 4.72 -6.45 -0.50
C LEU A 10 6.22 -6.64 -0.76
N ASN A 11 6.60 -7.72 -1.46
CA ASN A 11 8.01 -7.98 -1.76
C ASN A 11 8.54 -6.94 -2.77
N PRO A 12 9.58 -6.15 -2.43
CA PRO A 12 10.08 -5.07 -3.26
C PRO A 12 10.79 -5.54 -4.55
N HIS A 13 11.18 -6.80 -4.63
CA HIS A 13 11.81 -7.38 -5.82
C HIS A 13 10.79 -7.88 -6.85
N ILE A 14 9.51 -7.93 -6.50
CA ILE A 14 8.44 -8.37 -7.41
C ILE A 14 7.85 -7.16 -8.13
N THR A 15 7.99 -7.13 -9.46
CA THR A 15 7.23 -6.21 -10.30
C THR A 15 5.79 -6.68 -10.42
N GLN A 16 4.85 -5.75 -10.25
CA GLN A 16 3.41 -6.00 -10.31
C GLN A 16 2.74 -5.05 -11.30
N THR A 17 1.51 -5.38 -11.70
CA THR A 17 0.74 -4.60 -12.69
C THR A 17 -0.49 -4.03 -12.01
N SER A 18 -0.69 -2.71 -12.08
CA SER A 18 -1.84 -2.05 -11.47
C SER A 18 -3.13 -2.36 -12.25
N PRO A 19 -4.32 -2.06 -11.69
CA PRO A 19 -5.58 -2.15 -12.43
C PRO A 19 -5.57 -1.34 -13.74
N GLU A 20 -4.83 -0.24 -13.79
CA GLU A 20 -4.62 0.60 -14.99
C GLU A 20 -3.53 0.04 -15.94
N ARG A 21 -3.08 -1.20 -15.74
CA ARG A 21 -2.03 -1.87 -16.52
C ARG A 21 -0.64 -1.23 -16.45
N LYS A 22 -0.37 -0.37 -15.46
CA LYS A 22 0.95 0.24 -15.24
C LYS A 22 1.81 -0.66 -14.36
N LYS A 23 3.08 -0.83 -14.71
CA LYS A 23 4.03 -1.61 -13.91
C LYS A 23 4.51 -0.82 -12.70
N TYR A 24 4.45 -1.44 -11.52
CA TYR A 24 4.90 -0.85 -10.27
C TYR A 24 5.67 -1.84 -9.38
N ARG A 25 6.39 -1.31 -8.40
CA ARG A 25 7.00 -2.07 -7.30
C ARG A 25 6.63 -1.43 -5.96
N VAL A 26 6.51 -2.25 -4.93
CA VAL A 26 6.44 -1.74 -3.55
C VAL A 26 7.86 -1.32 -3.15
N VAL A 27 8.01 -0.11 -2.62
CA VAL A 27 9.32 0.45 -2.22
C VAL A 27 9.35 0.88 -0.75
N GLY A 28 8.20 0.94 -0.08
CA GLY A 28 8.09 1.27 1.33
C GLY A 28 6.85 0.65 1.97
N VAL A 29 6.98 0.25 3.23
CA VAL A 29 5.86 -0.17 4.08
C VAL A 29 6.11 0.40 5.48
N ALA A 30 5.20 1.23 5.96
CA ALA A 30 5.27 1.87 7.27
C ALA A 30 3.93 1.75 8.00
N LYS A 31 3.97 1.73 9.34
CA LYS A 31 2.75 1.91 10.14
C LYS A 31 2.29 3.36 10.00
N ASP A 32 0.98 3.58 9.93
CA ASP A 32 0.45 4.92 10.07
C ASP A 32 0.47 5.32 11.56
N PRO A 33 1.25 6.33 11.96
CA PRO A 33 1.32 6.74 13.37
C PRO A 33 0.12 7.60 13.80
N SER A 34 -0.69 8.09 12.85
CA SER A 34 -1.83 8.95 13.15
C SER A 34 -3.06 8.18 13.64
N GLU A 35 -3.13 6.88 13.34
CA GLU A 35 -4.23 5.99 13.68
C GLU A 35 -3.83 5.00 14.78
N ALA A 36 -4.68 4.87 15.80
CA ALA A 36 -4.45 3.90 16.86
C ALA A 36 -4.60 2.45 16.35
N PRO A 37 -3.84 1.49 16.91
CA PRO A 37 -4.04 0.08 16.58
C PRO A 37 -5.41 -0.41 17.07
N GLN A 38 -5.97 -1.39 16.35
CA GLN A 38 -7.23 -2.04 16.69
C GLN A 38 -7.02 -3.50 17.08
N TRP A 39 -7.76 -3.96 18.10
CA TRP A 39 -7.74 -5.36 18.53
C TRP A 39 -8.81 -6.16 17.79
N ILE A 40 -8.38 -7.10 16.95
CA ILE A 40 -9.26 -7.98 16.16
C ILE A 40 -8.92 -9.42 16.47
N GLY A 41 -9.85 -10.16 17.10
CA GLY A 41 -9.67 -11.59 17.38
C GLY A 41 -8.40 -11.93 18.18
N LYS A 42 -8.06 -11.10 19.19
CA LYS A 42 -6.83 -11.17 20.03
C LYS A 42 -5.53 -10.79 19.32
N THR A 43 -5.59 -10.28 18.11
CA THR A 43 -4.42 -9.75 17.40
C THR A 43 -4.52 -8.24 17.31
N GLU A 44 -3.44 -7.55 17.65
CA GLU A 44 -3.31 -6.13 17.40
C GLU A 44 -3.03 -5.89 15.90
N LYS A 45 -3.87 -5.08 15.28
CA LYS A 45 -3.82 -4.74 13.86
C LYS A 45 -3.57 -3.25 13.70
N TYR A 46 -2.81 -2.89 12.68
CA TYR A 46 -2.35 -1.53 12.42
C TYR A 46 -2.85 -1.04 11.08
N HIS A 47 -2.97 0.29 10.96
CA HIS A 47 -3.07 0.96 9.68
C HIS A 47 -1.67 1.05 9.05
N TRP A 48 -1.60 0.92 7.74
CA TRP A 48 -0.33 0.86 7.00
C TRP A 48 -0.31 1.85 5.85
N ILE A 49 0.84 2.46 5.65
CA ILE A 49 1.17 3.26 4.48
C ILE A 49 2.11 2.42 3.63
N VAL A 50 1.68 2.11 2.41
CA VAL A 50 2.49 1.37 1.44
C VAL A 50 2.86 2.28 0.29
N THR A 51 4.15 2.55 0.14
CA THR A 51 4.68 3.34 -0.96
C THR A 51 4.95 2.44 -2.16
N ILE A 52 4.33 2.76 -3.29
CA ILE A 52 4.61 2.12 -4.58
C ILE A 52 5.37 3.09 -5.48
N LYS A 53 6.20 2.53 -6.36
CA LYS A 53 6.89 3.24 -7.43
C LYS A 53 6.42 2.70 -8.79
N TYR A 54 5.86 3.57 -9.63
CA TYR A 54 5.62 3.24 -11.03
C TYR A 54 6.95 3.22 -11.79
N LEU A 55 7.19 2.14 -12.54
CA LEU A 55 8.49 1.93 -13.18
C LEU A 55 8.70 2.80 -14.42
N GLU A 56 7.63 3.16 -15.11
CA GLU A 56 7.69 3.95 -16.34
C GLU A 56 7.89 5.43 -16.04
N THR A 57 7.16 5.96 -15.05
CA THR A 57 7.18 7.39 -14.71
C THR A 57 8.12 7.73 -13.56
N ASN A 58 8.65 6.74 -12.84
CA ASN A 58 9.31 6.88 -11.54
C ASN A 58 8.45 7.57 -10.46
N GLU A 59 7.14 7.72 -10.69
CA GLU A 59 6.22 8.34 -9.75
C GLU A 59 6.05 7.48 -8.49
N LEU A 60 6.07 8.12 -7.34
CA LEU A 60 5.81 7.51 -6.03
C LEU A 60 4.39 7.81 -5.57
N ILE A 61 3.70 6.78 -5.08
CA ILE A 61 2.35 6.89 -4.53
C ILE A 61 2.30 6.17 -3.19
N ASP A 62 1.78 6.84 -2.18
CA ASP A 62 1.42 6.23 -0.91
C ASP A 62 -0.02 5.72 -0.97
N LEU A 63 -0.19 4.47 -0.57
CA LEU A 63 -1.46 3.79 -0.46
C LEU A 63 -1.76 3.56 1.02
N PHE A 64 -2.90 4.04 1.49
CA PHE A 64 -3.31 3.89 2.88
C PHE A 64 -4.20 2.65 3.03
N PHE A 65 -3.79 1.75 3.91
CA PHE A 65 -4.50 0.53 4.25
C PHE A 65 -4.97 0.57 5.69
N ASP A 66 -6.24 0.21 5.90
CA ASP A 66 -6.76 0.06 7.25
C ASP A 66 -6.28 -1.23 7.93
N CYS A 67 -6.67 -1.39 9.20
CA CYS A 67 -6.41 -2.58 10.00
C CYS A 67 -7.05 -3.87 9.45
N TYR A 68 -7.89 -3.79 8.42
CA TYR A 68 -8.51 -4.90 7.68
C TYR A 68 -7.89 -5.10 6.29
N ASP A 69 -6.74 -4.49 6.00
CA ASP A 69 -6.03 -4.54 4.71
C ASP A 69 -6.82 -3.94 3.53
N GLN A 70 -7.78 -3.05 3.78
CA GLN A 70 -8.55 -2.33 2.76
C GLN A 70 -7.88 -1.00 2.40
N CYS A 71 -7.73 -0.75 1.09
CA CYS A 71 -7.15 0.49 0.58
C CYS A 71 -8.20 1.62 0.54
N HIS A 72 -7.94 2.74 1.23
CA HIS A 72 -8.87 3.87 1.31
C HIS A 72 -8.41 5.09 0.52
N GLU A 73 -7.11 5.38 0.53
CA GLU A 73 -6.58 6.60 -0.08
C GLU A 73 -5.32 6.32 -0.91
N LYS A 74 -5.13 7.14 -1.94
CA LYS A 74 -3.91 7.17 -2.77
C LYS A 74 -3.38 8.59 -2.83
N ARG A 75 -2.19 8.82 -2.29
CA ARG A 75 -1.54 10.13 -2.28
C ARG A 75 -0.30 10.11 -3.17
N LYS A 76 -0.26 10.96 -4.19
CA LYS A 76 0.94 11.16 -5.01
C LYS A 76 1.99 11.92 -4.22
N LEU A 77 3.21 11.40 -4.18
CA LEU A 77 4.34 12.10 -3.59
C LEU A 77 4.96 13.00 -4.67
N LYS A 78 5.01 14.31 -4.40
CA LYS A 78 5.79 15.25 -5.20
C LYS A 78 7.24 15.14 -4.73
N ILE A 79 8.13 14.71 -5.61
CA ILE A 79 9.59 14.74 -5.42
C ILE A 79 10.08 16.10 -5.92
#